data_AF-A0AAE3EEA3-F1
#
_entry.id   AF-A0AAE3EEA3-F1
#
_cell.length_a   1.000
_cell.length_b   1.000
_cell.length_c   1.000
_cell.angle_alpha   90.00
_cell.angle_beta   90.00
_cell.angle_gamma   90.00
#
_symmetry.space_group_name_H-M   'P 1'
#
loop_
_entity.id
_entity.type
_entity.pdbx_description
1 polymer ?
#
loop_
_entity_poly.entity_id
_entity_poly.type
_entity_poly.pdbx_seq_one_letter_code
_entity_poly.pdbx_strand_id
1 'polypeptide(L)'
;TYGFGARLWKPVLETRQGAVVLAYNIQREELLPSEKAFAYKMKLGAMKRQAGRPPKNNSCQSGTNLRSDEELGNQVGESARSIQRYIRLTELIPGLLDYVDKKRLQFTVAVDISYIDKEIQTWLFEYIKENGTVKAVQVAALRTALEVGPMTQAKMISILVNSQPGRKQEQKITFSEKKLRNFFSEKYTAEDMESVILELLDQWKRGEITV
;
A
#
# COMPACT_ATOMS: atom_id res chain seq x y z
N THR A 1 12.84 -26.56 -16.10
CA THR A 1 11.95 -27.04 -15.02
C THR A 1 12.47 -26.51 -13.69
N TYR A 2 12.06 -25.30 -13.33
CA TYR A 2 12.45 -24.64 -12.08
C TYR A 2 11.57 -25.15 -10.95
N GLY A 3 12.14 -25.88 -10.01
CA GLY A 3 11.44 -26.41 -8.85
C GLY A 3 12.33 -26.37 -7.62
N PHE A 4 12.52 -25.19 -7.03
CA PHE A 4 13.00 -25.07 -5.65
C PHE A 4 12.32 -23.88 -4.96
N GLY A 5 11.04 -24.08 -4.65
CA GLY A 5 10.31 -23.36 -3.63
C GLY A 5 9.86 -24.33 -2.54
N ALA A 6 9.86 -23.86 -1.29
CA ALA A 6 9.04 -24.36 -0.19
C ALA A 6 9.46 -25.62 0.62
N ARG A 7 10.76 -25.93 0.81
CA ARG A 7 11.14 -27.09 1.67
C ARG A 7 12.10 -26.91 2.85
N LEU A 8 12.51 -25.71 3.25
CA LEU A 8 13.38 -25.55 4.45
C LEU A 8 12.95 -24.51 5.50
N TRP A 9 11.93 -23.69 5.24
CA TRP A 9 11.58 -22.57 6.13
C TRP A 9 10.52 -22.86 7.21
N LYS A 10 10.00 -24.09 7.29
CA LYS A 10 8.90 -24.43 8.23
C LYS A 10 9.29 -25.13 9.55
N PRO A 11 10.31 -26.00 9.67
CA PRO A 11 10.48 -26.73 10.93
C PRO A 11 11.37 -26.03 11.98
N VAL A 12 12.26 -25.11 11.59
CA VAL A 12 13.29 -24.59 12.51
C VAL A 12 12.78 -23.46 13.41
N LEU A 13 11.82 -22.65 12.93
CA LEU A 13 11.25 -21.52 13.68
C LEU A 13 10.18 -21.93 14.71
N GLU A 14 9.74 -23.18 14.69
CA GLU A 14 8.68 -23.70 15.57
C GLU A 14 9.20 -24.10 16.96
N THR A 15 10.53 -24.23 17.13
CA THR A 15 11.13 -24.56 18.42
C THR A 15 11.43 -23.29 19.23
N ARG A 16 11.19 -23.36 20.55
CA ARG A 16 11.56 -22.29 21.50
C ARG A 16 13.02 -21.85 21.37
N GLN A 17 13.91 -22.74 20.91
CA GLN A 17 15.33 -22.45 20.72
C GLN A 17 15.61 -21.63 19.45
N GLY A 18 14.95 -21.90 18.31
CA GLY A 18 15.07 -21.07 17.10
C GLY A 18 14.57 -19.63 17.29
N ALA A 19 13.54 -19.45 18.13
CA ALA A 19 13.02 -18.14 18.50
C ALA A 19 13.97 -17.34 19.41
N VAL A 20 14.74 -18.00 20.27
CA VAL A 20 15.69 -17.37 21.21
C VAL A 20 16.98 -16.95 20.48
N VAL A 21 17.46 -17.74 19.52
CA VAL A 21 18.66 -17.42 18.73
C VAL A 21 18.43 -16.18 17.86
N LEU A 22 17.27 -16.06 17.20
CA LEU A 22 16.95 -14.87 16.41
C LEU A 22 16.75 -13.62 17.29
N ALA A 23 16.18 -13.77 18.50
CA ALA A 23 15.93 -12.67 19.43
C ALA A 23 17.21 -12.03 20.00
N TYR A 24 18.31 -12.78 20.08
CA TYR A 24 19.61 -12.30 20.58
C TYR A 24 20.45 -11.62 19.49
N ASN A 25 20.16 -11.84 18.20
CA ASN A 25 20.98 -11.37 17.07
C ASN A 25 20.47 -10.10 16.36
N ILE A 26 19.34 -9.52 16.80
CA ILE A 26 18.71 -8.34 16.18
C ILE A 26 19.65 -7.10 16.10
N GLN A 27 20.66 -7.02 16.97
CA GLN A 27 21.62 -5.90 17.01
C GLN A 27 22.92 -6.12 16.22
N ARG A 28 23.23 -7.34 15.75
CA ARG A 28 24.56 -7.70 15.21
C ARG A 28 24.62 -7.93 13.69
N GLU A 29 23.50 -8.22 13.03
CA GLU A 29 23.42 -8.43 11.58
C GLU A 29 22.46 -7.43 10.92
N GLU A 30 22.75 -7.02 9.68
CA GLU A 30 21.80 -6.26 8.84
C GLU A 30 20.64 -7.18 8.42
N LEU A 31 19.67 -7.36 9.31
CA LEU A 31 18.47 -8.12 9.03
C LEU A 31 17.65 -7.45 7.92
N LEU A 32 17.09 -8.28 7.03
CA LEU A 32 16.10 -7.81 6.06
C LEU A 32 14.87 -7.26 6.79
N PRO A 33 14.16 -6.28 6.21
CA PRO A 33 12.93 -5.75 6.78
C PRO A 33 11.91 -6.83 7.17
N SER A 34 11.77 -7.89 6.36
CA SER A 34 10.91 -9.03 6.65
C SER A 34 11.37 -9.85 7.86
N GLU A 35 12.66 -10.17 7.94
CA GLU A 35 13.25 -10.94 9.04
C GLU A 35 13.09 -10.20 10.36
N LYS A 36 13.38 -8.90 10.35
CA LYS A 36 13.19 -8.01 11.49
C LYS A 36 11.72 -7.93 11.92
N ALA A 37 10.79 -7.85 10.97
CA ALA A 37 9.36 -7.88 11.23
C ALA A 37 8.90 -9.15 11.96
N PHE A 38 9.32 -10.33 11.47
CA PHE A 38 8.97 -11.60 12.10
C PHE A 38 9.66 -11.78 13.46
N ALA A 39 10.93 -11.37 13.58
CA ALA A 39 11.65 -11.39 14.85
C ALA A 39 10.94 -10.56 15.94
N TYR A 40 10.50 -9.34 15.60
CA TYR A 40 9.73 -8.50 16.51
C TYR A 40 8.38 -9.11 16.87
N LYS A 41 7.63 -9.66 15.91
CA LYS A 41 6.35 -10.33 16.17
C LYS A 41 6.51 -11.51 17.12
N MET A 42 7.54 -12.33 16.90
CA MET A 42 7.86 -13.48 17.75
C MET A 42 8.26 -13.06 19.16
N LYS A 43 9.19 -12.09 19.29
CA LYS A 43 9.68 -11.60 20.59
C LYS A 43 8.56 -10.95 21.39
N LEU A 44 7.76 -10.09 20.77
CA LEU A 44 6.59 -9.48 21.41
C LEU A 44 5.58 -10.54 21.87
N GLY A 45 5.33 -11.56 21.05
CA GLY A 45 4.47 -12.69 21.41
C GLY A 45 5.02 -13.58 22.53
N ALA A 46 6.34 -13.70 22.68
CA ALA A 46 6.96 -14.39 23.80
C ALA A 46 6.84 -13.59 25.10
N MET A 47 7.10 -12.28 25.06
CA MET A 47 6.95 -11.38 26.21
C MET A 47 5.51 -11.36 26.74
N LYS A 48 4.52 -11.27 25.84
CA LYS A 48 3.09 -11.34 26.22
C LYS A 48 2.69 -12.67 26.87
N ARG A 49 3.31 -13.78 26.48
CA ARG A 49 3.06 -15.10 27.08
C ARG A 49 3.72 -15.25 28.45
N GLN A 50 4.90 -14.66 28.66
CA GLN A 50 5.57 -14.64 29.96
C GLN A 50 4.86 -13.74 30.98
N ALA A 51 4.19 -12.68 30.52
CA ALA A 51 3.45 -11.75 31.39
C ALA A 51 2.18 -12.32 32.05
N GLY A 52 1.70 -13.52 31.67
CA GLY A 52 0.56 -14.20 32.30
C GLY A 52 -0.82 -13.61 31.97
N ARG A 53 -1.89 -14.13 32.62
CA ARG A 53 -3.28 -13.63 32.46
C ARG A 53 -3.44 -12.35 33.29
N PRO A 54 -3.97 -11.24 32.73
CA PRO A 54 -4.22 -10.03 33.51
C PRO A 54 -5.16 -10.34 34.70
N PRO A 55 -4.88 -9.85 35.91
CA PRO A 55 -5.75 -10.08 37.07
C PRO A 55 -7.13 -9.46 36.84
N LYS A 56 -8.17 -10.04 37.47
CA LYS A 56 -9.60 -9.69 37.29
C LYS A 56 -9.93 -8.21 37.60
N ASN A 57 -9.02 -7.48 38.24
CA ASN A 57 -9.16 -6.06 38.56
C ASN A 57 -8.55 -5.11 37.51
N ASN A 58 -8.06 -5.65 36.39
CA ASN A 58 -7.51 -4.86 35.28
C ASN A 58 -8.65 -4.35 34.38
N SER A 59 -9.59 -3.62 34.99
CA SER A 59 -10.58 -2.83 34.27
C SER A 59 -9.83 -1.81 33.41
N CYS A 60 -10.23 -1.68 32.16
CA CYS A 60 -9.64 -0.85 31.10
C CYS A 60 -9.50 0.66 31.43
N GLN A 61 -9.84 1.06 32.66
CA GLN A 61 -9.93 2.44 33.15
C GLN A 61 -8.64 2.93 33.83
N SER A 62 -7.71 2.03 34.17
CA SER A 62 -6.34 2.38 34.57
C SER A 62 -5.38 1.86 33.50
N GLY A 63 -4.63 2.78 32.89
CA GLY A 63 -3.63 2.63 31.82
C GLY A 63 -3.27 1.23 31.34
N THR A 64 -3.21 1.05 30.01
CA THR A 64 -2.77 -0.17 29.32
C THR A 64 -1.55 -0.81 30.00
N ASN A 65 -1.83 -1.75 30.90
CA ASN A 65 -0.81 -2.38 31.72
C ASN A 65 0.05 -3.23 30.79
N LEU A 66 1.32 -2.83 30.67
CA LEU A 66 2.38 -3.44 29.87
C LEU A 66 2.25 -3.19 28.36
N ARG A 67 2.69 -2.01 27.92
CA ARG A 67 3.15 -1.81 26.54
C ARG A 67 4.41 -2.65 26.32
N SER A 68 4.24 -3.97 26.13
CA SER A 68 5.36 -4.90 25.86
C SER A 68 6.17 -4.48 24.62
N ASP A 69 5.59 -3.66 23.75
CA ASP A 69 6.26 -3.00 22.63
C ASP A 69 7.14 -1.82 23.04
N GLU A 70 6.80 -1.07 24.08
CA GLU A 70 7.72 -0.09 24.69
C GLU A 70 8.87 -0.77 25.42
N GLU A 71 8.59 -1.84 26.16
CA GLU A 71 9.63 -2.62 26.82
C GLU A 71 10.59 -3.25 25.79
N LEU A 72 10.05 -3.83 24.72
CA LEU A 72 10.83 -4.32 23.60
C LEU A 72 11.62 -3.18 22.94
N GLY A 73 10.99 -2.02 22.75
CA GLY A 73 11.62 -0.82 22.22
C GLY A 73 12.84 -0.38 23.01
N ASN A 74 12.72 -0.32 24.33
CA ASN A 74 13.82 -0.01 25.24
C ASN A 74 14.95 -1.04 25.14
N GLN A 75 14.64 -2.33 24.98
CA GLN A 75 15.66 -3.38 24.83
C GLN A 75 16.43 -3.30 23.50
N VAL A 76 15.77 -2.92 22.41
CA VAL A 76 16.37 -2.92 21.07
C VAL A 76 16.81 -1.54 20.59
N GLY A 77 16.53 -0.49 21.37
CA GLY A 77 16.85 0.90 21.02
C GLY A 77 15.95 1.50 19.95
N GLU A 78 14.72 0.99 19.79
CA GLU A 78 13.75 1.51 18.82
C GLU A 78 12.47 2.01 19.48
N SER A 79 11.78 2.95 18.85
CA SER A 79 10.46 3.36 19.32
C SER A 79 9.44 2.22 19.18
N ALA A 80 8.48 2.14 20.11
CA ALA A 80 7.34 1.22 20.00
C ALA A 80 6.63 1.38 18.65
N ARG A 81 6.52 2.60 18.12
CA ARG A 81 5.96 2.87 16.78
C ARG A 81 6.76 2.21 15.66
N SER A 82 8.10 2.20 15.73
CA SER A 82 8.95 1.49 14.76
C SER A 82 8.65 -0.01 14.78
N ILE A 83 8.67 -0.60 15.97
CA ILE A 83 8.39 -2.02 16.19
C ILE A 83 7.02 -2.41 15.60
N GLN A 84 5.98 -1.63 15.91
CA GLN A 84 4.63 -1.90 15.38
C GLN A 84 4.57 -1.81 13.85
N ARG A 85 5.28 -0.86 13.23
CA ARG A 85 5.35 -0.74 11.76
C ARG A 85 6.04 -1.97 11.14
N TYR A 86 7.13 -2.43 11.72
CA TYR A 86 7.78 -3.67 11.28
C TYR A 86 6.84 -4.87 11.45
N ILE A 87 6.22 -5.04 12.62
CA ILE A 87 5.25 -6.13 12.85
C ILE A 87 4.13 -6.08 11.82
N ARG A 88 3.67 -4.89 11.42
CA ARG A 88 2.64 -4.74 10.39
C ARG A 88 3.07 -5.31 9.03
N LEU A 89 4.36 -5.28 8.66
CA LEU A 89 4.84 -5.91 7.42
C LEU A 89 4.56 -7.41 7.36
N THR A 90 4.44 -8.10 8.50
CA THR A 90 4.05 -9.53 8.54
C THR A 90 2.64 -9.78 7.99
N GLU A 91 1.85 -8.72 7.83
CA GLU A 91 0.49 -8.73 7.29
C GLU A 91 0.49 -8.41 5.78
N LEU A 92 1.65 -8.35 5.13
CA LEU A 92 1.76 -8.37 3.68
C LEU A 92 1.65 -9.80 3.12
N ILE A 93 1.25 -9.93 1.86
CA ILE A 93 1.44 -11.18 1.12
C ILE A 93 2.93 -11.41 0.81
N PRO A 94 3.38 -12.67 0.65
CA PRO A 94 4.80 -12.97 0.44
C PRO A 94 5.44 -12.22 -0.73
N GLY A 95 4.72 -12.04 -1.84
CA GLY A 95 5.24 -11.33 -3.02
C GLY A 95 5.55 -9.85 -2.77
N LEU A 96 4.69 -9.15 -2.03
CA LEU A 96 4.94 -7.75 -1.65
C LEU A 96 6.08 -7.65 -0.63
N LEU A 97 6.16 -8.60 0.30
CA LEU A 97 7.21 -8.61 1.31
C LEU A 97 8.60 -8.81 0.68
N ASP A 98 8.73 -9.71 -0.30
CA ASP A 98 9.95 -9.89 -1.10
C ASP A 98 10.35 -8.60 -1.84
N TYR A 99 9.38 -7.81 -2.31
CA TYR A 99 9.67 -6.51 -2.94
C TYR A 99 10.17 -5.47 -1.93
N VAL A 100 9.79 -5.55 -0.66
CA VAL A 100 10.35 -4.69 0.39
C VAL A 100 11.81 -5.04 0.64
N ASP A 101 12.13 -6.33 0.79
CA ASP A 101 13.49 -6.80 1.06
C ASP A 101 14.44 -6.46 -0.09
N LYS A 102 13.95 -6.58 -1.34
CA LYS A 102 14.68 -6.20 -2.56
C LYS A 102 14.72 -4.69 -2.81
N LYS A 103 14.21 -3.86 -1.88
CA LYS A 103 14.13 -2.40 -2.00
C LYS A 103 13.36 -1.90 -3.25
N ARG A 104 12.50 -2.76 -3.83
CA ARG A 104 11.60 -2.43 -4.95
C ARG A 104 10.31 -1.76 -4.49
N LEU A 105 9.93 -1.97 -3.22
CA LEU A 105 8.81 -1.33 -2.56
C LEU A 105 9.32 -0.61 -1.30
N GLN A 106 9.02 0.69 -1.18
CA GLN A 106 9.47 1.47 -0.04
C GLN A 106 8.79 0.99 1.26
N PHE A 107 9.55 0.94 2.35
CA PHE A 107 9.06 0.49 3.66
C PHE A 107 7.76 1.19 4.10
N THR A 108 7.69 2.53 4.00
CA THR A 108 6.49 3.28 4.41
C THR A 108 5.27 2.91 3.58
N VAL A 109 5.43 2.77 2.25
CA VAL A 109 4.35 2.36 1.34
C VAL A 109 3.90 0.93 1.66
N ALA A 110 4.85 0.03 1.94
CA ALA A 110 4.56 -1.33 2.33
C ALA A 110 3.77 -1.42 3.65
N VAL A 111 4.12 -0.58 4.63
CA VAL A 111 3.34 -0.43 5.88
C VAL A 111 1.93 0.04 5.56
N ASP A 112 1.72 0.99 4.66
CA ASP A 112 0.37 1.43 4.30
C ASP A 112 -0.44 0.32 3.61
N ILE A 113 0.19 -0.45 2.71
CA ILE A 113 -0.44 -1.58 2.00
C ILE A 113 -0.80 -2.70 2.97
N SER A 114 -0.02 -2.93 4.01
CA SER A 114 -0.30 -3.97 5.01
C SER A 114 -1.58 -3.74 5.82
N TYR A 115 -2.21 -2.55 5.69
CA TYR A 115 -3.56 -2.28 6.21
C TYR A 115 -4.70 -2.68 5.28
N ILE A 116 -4.40 -3.13 4.07
CA ILE A 116 -5.38 -3.51 3.05
C ILE A 116 -5.60 -5.04 3.10
N ASP A 117 -6.79 -5.52 2.73
CA ASP A 117 -7.09 -6.95 2.66
C ASP A 117 -6.22 -7.71 1.66
N LYS A 118 -5.97 -8.99 1.96
CA LYS A 118 -5.05 -9.86 1.20
C LYS A 118 -5.41 -10.00 -0.28
N GLU A 119 -6.71 -9.98 -0.60
CA GLU A 119 -7.19 -10.05 -1.98
C GLU A 119 -6.75 -8.82 -2.78
N ILE A 120 -7.01 -7.62 -2.27
CA ILE A 120 -6.60 -6.35 -2.91
C ILE A 120 -5.07 -6.22 -2.93
N GLN A 121 -4.37 -6.71 -1.90
CA GLN A 121 -2.91 -6.79 -1.93
C GLN A 121 -2.40 -7.65 -3.10
N THR A 122 -3.12 -8.72 -3.45
CA THR A 122 -2.77 -9.59 -4.58
C THR A 122 -2.92 -8.86 -5.90
N TRP A 123 -4.04 -8.17 -6.11
CA TRP A 123 -4.24 -7.32 -7.28
C TRP A 123 -3.19 -6.20 -7.38
N LEU A 124 -2.85 -5.58 -6.25
CA LEU A 124 -1.84 -4.53 -6.19
C LEU A 124 -0.45 -5.08 -6.55
N PHE A 125 -0.12 -6.29 -6.11
CA PHE A 125 1.14 -6.95 -6.47
C PHE A 125 1.23 -7.24 -7.97
N GLU A 126 0.16 -7.74 -8.59
CA GLU A 126 0.06 -7.92 -10.05
C GLU A 126 0.26 -6.59 -10.79
N TYR A 127 -0.44 -5.55 -10.35
CA TYR A 127 -0.29 -4.21 -10.90
C TYR A 127 1.16 -3.70 -10.84
N ILE A 128 1.84 -3.84 -9.69
CA ILE A 128 3.23 -3.41 -9.51
C ILE A 128 4.18 -4.19 -10.42
N LYS A 129 3.92 -5.49 -10.62
CA LYS A 129 4.73 -6.34 -11.50
C LYS A 129 4.70 -5.86 -12.94
N GLU A 130 3.55 -5.38 -13.41
CA GLU A 130 3.34 -4.90 -14.79
C GLU A 130 3.72 -3.43 -14.99
N ASN A 131 3.42 -2.56 -14.02
CA ASN A 131 3.48 -1.10 -14.19
C ASN A 131 4.61 -0.43 -13.39
N GLY A 132 5.32 -1.18 -12.56
CA GLY A 132 6.36 -0.65 -11.66
C GLY A 132 5.83 -0.25 -10.28
N THR A 133 6.70 0.32 -9.43
CA THR A 133 6.36 0.59 -8.02
C THR A 133 5.24 1.63 -7.87
N VAL A 134 4.37 1.40 -6.90
CA VAL A 134 3.37 2.38 -6.47
C VAL A 134 3.96 3.41 -5.50
N LYS A 135 3.45 4.63 -5.57
CA LYS A 135 3.83 5.74 -4.69
C LYS A 135 2.85 5.88 -3.52
N ALA A 136 3.30 6.54 -2.45
CA ALA A 136 2.48 6.77 -1.25
C ALA A 136 1.12 7.45 -1.55
N VAL A 137 1.09 8.42 -2.47
CA VAL A 137 -0.15 9.10 -2.89
C VAL A 137 -1.17 8.14 -3.50
N GLN A 138 -0.71 7.18 -4.32
CA GLN A 138 -1.59 6.19 -4.95
C GLN A 138 -2.19 5.23 -3.90
N VAL A 139 -1.37 4.80 -2.94
CA VAL A 139 -1.84 3.92 -1.84
C VAL A 139 -2.79 4.67 -0.91
N ALA A 140 -2.52 5.94 -0.61
CA ALA A 140 -3.43 6.78 0.17
C ALA A 140 -4.80 6.92 -0.50
N ALA A 141 -4.83 7.24 -1.80
CA ALA A 141 -6.08 7.32 -2.57
C ALA A 141 -6.84 5.98 -2.60
N LEU A 142 -6.12 4.86 -2.75
CA LEU A 142 -6.70 3.53 -2.69
C LEU A 142 -7.36 3.26 -1.33
N ARG A 143 -6.69 3.61 -0.23
CA ARG A 143 -7.24 3.44 1.14
C ARG A 143 -8.50 4.26 1.36
N THR A 144 -8.51 5.53 0.95
CA THR A 144 -9.73 6.36 1.01
C THR A 144 -10.87 5.74 0.20
N ALA A 145 -10.58 5.19 -0.98
CA ALA A 145 -11.62 4.56 -1.80
C ALA A 145 -12.16 3.25 -1.21
N LEU A 146 -11.37 2.54 -0.39
CA LEU A 146 -11.79 1.34 0.34
C LEU A 146 -12.76 1.66 1.48
N GLU A 147 -12.68 2.85 2.07
CA GLU A 147 -13.60 3.29 3.13
C GLU A 147 -15.00 3.61 2.59
N VAL A 148 -15.11 3.94 1.29
CA VAL A 148 -16.38 4.34 0.65
C VAL A 148 -17.25 3.14 0.26
N GLY A 149 -16.67 1.96 0.04
CA GLY A 149 -17.43 0.77 -0.33
C GLY A 149 -16.59 -0.33 -0.98
N PRO A 150 -17.25 -1.37 -1.54
CA PRO A 150 -16.54 -2.51 -2.10
C PRO A 150 -15.60 -2.11 -3.24
N MET A 151 -14.51 -2.86 -3.34
CA MET A 151 -13.46 -2.66 -4.32
C MET A 151 -13.48 -3.77 -5.35
N THR A 152 -13.28 -3.39 -6.61
CA THR A 152 -13.03 -4.33 -7.72
C THR A 152 -11.65 -4.06 -8.30
N GLN A 153 -11.05 -5.05 -8.96
CA GLN A 153 -9.74 -4.91 -9.58
C GLN A 153 -9.71 -3.75 -10.60
N ALA A 154 -10.75 -3.61 -11.43
CA ALA A 154 -10.85 -2.51 -12.39
C ALA A 154 -10.91 -1.13 -11.72
N LYS A 155 -11.67 -1.00 -10.62
CA LYS A 155 -11.75 0.23 -9.83
C LYS A 155 -10.41 0.56 -9.15
N MET A 156 -9.71 -0.45 -8.63
CA MET A 156 -8.38 -0.27 -8.05
C MET A 156 -7.41 0.28 -9.11
N ILE A 157 -7.36 -0.33 -10.30
CA ILE A 157 -6.49 0.12 -11.40
C ILE A 157 -6.81 1.57 -11.78
N SER A 158 -8.09 1.92 -11.93
CA SER A 158 -8.47 3.29 -12.28
C SER A 158 -8.03 4.31 -11.23
N ILE A 159 -8.18 3.99 -9.94
CA ILE A 159 -7.70 4.85 -8.84
C ILE A 159 -6.18 5.03 -8.90
N LEU A 160 -5.42 3.94 -9.04
CA LEU A 160 -3.95 4.00 -9.08
C LEU A 160 -3.45 4.82 -10.27
N VAL A 161 -4.09 4.66 -11.43
CA VAL A 161 -3.75 5.37 -12.67
C VAL A 161 -4.16 6.85 -12.60
N ASN A 162 -5.29 7.18 -11.98
CA ASN A 162 -5.74 8.57 -11.79
C ASN A 162 -4.96 9.31 -10.68
N SER A 163 -4.36 8.58 -9.74
CA SER A 163 -3.57 9.14 -8.63
C SER A 163 -2.07 9.27 -8.94
N GLN A 164 -1.67 9.07 -10.20
CA GLN A 164 -0.30 9.25 -10.67
C GLN A 164 0.14 10.73 -10.50
N PRO A 165 1.20 11.02 -9.75
CA PRO A 165 1.69 12.40 -9.60
C PRO A 165 2.18 12.94 -10.94
N GLY A 166 1.70 14.12 -11.33
CA GLY A 166 1.96 14.74 -12.64
C GLY A 166 0.83 14.53 -13.66
N ARG A 167 -0.13 13.65 -13.40
CA ARG A 167 -1.36 13.60 -14.18
C ARG A 167 -2.21 14.80 -13.75
N LYS A 168 -2.41 15.76 -14.66
CA LYS A 168 -3.39 16.83 -14.45
C LYS A 168 -4.73 16.14 -14.19
N GLN A 169 -5.36 16.42 -13.06
CA GLN A 169 -6.75 16.01 -12.84
C GLN A 169 -7.54 16.47 -14.06
N GLU A 170 -8.35 15.58 -14.65
CA GLU A 170 -9.20 15.93 -15.78
C GLU A 170 -10.03 17.15 -15.37
N GLN A 171 -9.67 18.31 -15.89
CA GLN A 171 -10.45 19.52 -15.66
C GLN A 171 -11.71 19.37 -16.49
N LYS A 172 -12.87 19.37 -15.82
CA LYS A 172 -14.16 19.38 -16.50
C LYS A 172 -14.33 20.72 -17.20
N ILE A 173 -13.94 20.79 -18.47
CA ILE A 173 -14.20 21.93 -19.34
C ILE A 173 -15.61 21.75 -19.89
N THR A 174 -16.52 22.66 -19.55
CA THR A 174 -17.91 22.62 -20.04
C THR A 174 -18.19 23.87 -20.87
N PHE A 175 -18.64 23.69 -22.10
CA PHE A 175 -19.12 24.79 -22.95
C PHE A 175 -20.65 24.84 -22.87
N SER A 176 -21.21 26.04 -22.70
CA SER A 176 -22.65 26.20 -22.80
C SER A 176 -23.07 26.32 -24.26
N GLU A 177 -24.21 25.72 -24.61
CA GLU A 177 -24.75 25.78 -25.97
C GLU A 177 -24.92 27.23 -26.47
N LYS A 178 -25.35 28.14 -25.58
CA LYS A 178 -25.42 29.59 -25.89
C LYS A 178 -24.09 30.18 -26.36
N LYS A 179 -22.95 29.72 -25.83
CA LYS A 179 -21.63 30.18 -26.27
C LYS A 179 -21.25 29.58 -27.62
N LEU A 180 -21.61 28.32 -27.86
CA LEU A 180 -21.31 27.63 -29.12
C LEU A 180 -22.15 28.14 -30.29
N ARG A 181 -23.41 28.52 -30.07
CA ARG A 181 -24.30 29.10 -31.11
C ARG A 181 -23.79 30.40 -31.74
N ASN A 182 -22.79 31.04 -31.16
CA ASN A 182 -22.11 32.19 -31.79
C ASN A 182 -21.19 31.77 -32.94
N PHE A 183 -20.77 30.51 -32.99
CA PHE A 183 -19.82 29.96 -33.96
C PHE A 183 -20.46 28.95 -34.92
N PHE A 184 -21.61 28.38 -34.54
CA PHE A 184 -22.32 27.36 -35.30
C PHE A 184 -23.69 27.85 -35.76
N SER A 185 -24.08 27.53 -37.00
CA SER A 185 -25.41 27.86 -37.52
C SER A 185 -26.51 27.02 -36.84
N GLU A 186 -27.76 27.48 -36.89
CA GLU A 186 -28.90 26.79 -36.26
C GLU A 186 -29.18 25.37 -36.79
N LYS A 187 -28.58 25.01 -37.92
CA LYS A 187 -28.75 23.69 -38.55
C LYS A 187 -27.90 22.60 -37.90
N TYR A 188 -26.89 22.96 -37.11
CA TYR A 188 -26.00 21.99 -36.46
C TYR A 188 -26.67 21.43 -35.21
N THR A 189 -26.65 20.12 -35.07
CA THR A 189 -27.02 19.44 -33.83
C THR A 189 -25.87 19.50 -32.81
N ALA A 190 -26.13 19.13 -31.56
CA ALA A 190 -25.08 19.06 -30.54
C ALA A 190 -23.96 18.07 -30.92
N GLU A 191 -24.32 16.95 -31.55
CA GLU A 191 -23.38 15.93 -32.03
C GLU A 191 -22.53 16.47 -33.20
N ASP A 192 -23.13 17.23 -34.11
CA ASP A 192 -22.40 17.87 -35.20
C ASP A 192 -21.42 18.93 -34.66
N MET A 193 -21.85 19.72 -33.68
CA MET A 193 -20.99 20.71 -33.03
C MET A 193 -19.80 20.03 -32.33
N GLU A 194 -20.04 18.94 -31.59
CA GLU A 194 -18.98 18.17 -30.93
C GLU A 194 -17.98 17.60 -31.94
N SER A 195 -18.48 17.02 -33.04
CA SER A 195 -17.66 16.46 -34.10
C SER A 195 -16.73 17.51 -34.73
N VAL A 196 -17.26 18.68 -35.07
CA VAL A 196 -16.46 19.78 -35.64
C VAL A 196 -15.44 20.33 -34.64
N ILE A 197 -15.81 20.47 -33.36
CA ILE A 197 -14.87 20.91 -32.32
C ILE A 197 -13.71 19.93 -32.19
N LEU A 198 -13.99 18.63 -32.19
CA LEU A 198 -12.95 17.60 -32.11
C LEU A 198 -12.05 17.61 -33.35
N GLU A 199 -12.60 17.79 -34.54
CA GLU A 199 -11.83 17.88 -35.79
C GLU A 199 -10.90 19.10 -35.80
N LEU A 200 -11.39 20.28 -35.43
CA LEU A 200 -10.58 21.50 -35.34
C LEU A 200 -9.43 21.35 -34.32
N LEU A 201 -9.70 20.68 -33.19
CA LEU A 201 -8.67 20.41 -32.18
C LEU A 201 -7.62 19.41 -32.70
N ASP A 202 -8.02 18.42 -33.51
CA ASP A 202 -7.07 17.49 -34.11
C ASP A 202 -6.18 18.18 -35.16
N GLN A 203 -6.76 19.06 -35.99
CA GLN A 203 -6.02 19.87 -36.96
C GLN A 203 -5.03 20.82 -36.25
N TRP A 204 -5.45 21.50 -35.18
CA TRP A 204 -4.56 22.31 -34.35
C TRP A 204 -3.41 21.50 -33.75
N LYS A 205 -3.71 20.31 -33.21
CA LYS A 205 -2.71 19.41 -32.62
C LYS A 205 -1.68 18.93 -33.66
N ARG A 206 -2.09 18.75 -34.91
CA ARG A 206 -1.20 18.40 -36.05
C ARG A 206 -0.39 19.60 -36.55
N GLY A 207 -0.67 20.80 -36.06
CA GLY A 207 0.00 22.04 -36.49
C GLY A 207 -0.52 22.58 -37.82
N GLU A 208 -1.67 22.09 -38.31
CA GLU A 208 -2.30 22.54 -39.56
C GLU A 208 -2.94 23.93 -39.41
N ILE A 209 -3.29 24.29 -38.17
CA ILE A 209 -3.85 25.60 -37.84
C ILE A 209 -3.11 26.15 -36.61
N THR A 210 -2.73 27.41 -36.67
CA THR A 210 -2.20 28.17 -35.53
C THR A 210 -3.28 29.09 -34.98
N VAL A 211 -3.51 29.04 -33.67
CA VAL A 211 -4.48 29.89 -32.94
C VAL A 211 -3.75 31.08 -32.33
#